data_AF-A0A8H5FA06-F1
#
_entry.id   AF-A0A8H5FA06-F1
#
_cell.length_a   1.000
_cell.length_b   1.000
_cell.length_c   1.000
_cell.angle_alpha   90.00
_cell.angle_beta   90.00
_cell.angle_gamma   90.00
#
_symmetry.space_group_name_H-M   'P 1'
#
loop_
_entity.id
_entity.type
_entity.pdbx_description
1 polymer ?
#
loop_
_entity_poly.entity_id
_entity_poly.type
_entity_poly.pdbx_seq_one_letter_code
_entity_poly.pdbx_strand_id
1 'polypeptide(L)'
;MYAVYPPRSLIQSATNVKLGRREDRSLMTGVHTVADVFCVGCNERLGWYYHKAADHGQKYKESKFLLEREKLIKENAWVLDDASRA
;
A
#
# COMPACT_ATOMS: atom_id res chain seq x y z
N MET A 1 18.02 17.59 -9.48
CA MET A 1 17.07 17.46 -8.35
C MET A 1 16.46 16.06 -8.42
N TYR A 2 17.04 15.09 -7.72
CA TYR A 2 16.45 13.75 -7.69
C TYR A 2 15.34 13.78 -6.64
N ALA A 3 14.10 13.62 -7.07
CA ALA A 3 13.01 13.36 -6.13
C ALA A 3 13.35 12.03 -5.43
N VAL A 4 13.75 12.11 -4.16
CA VAL A 4 13.90 10.94 -3.29
C VAL A 4 12.49 10.42 -3.05
N TYR A 5 12.01 9.53 -3.92
CA TYR A 5 10.72 8.91 -3.72
C TYR A 5 10.86 7.94 -2.53
N PRO A 6 10.11 8.15 -1.44
CA PRO A 6 10.16 7.25 -0.30
C PRO A 6 9.76 5.84 -0.79
N PRO A 7 10.42 4.78 -0.29
CA PRO A 7 10.17 3.44 -0.76
C PRO A 7 8.73 3.04 -0.41
N ARG A 8 8.01 2.52 -1.40
CA ARG A 8 6.61 2.09 -1.28
C ARG A 8 6.49 0.61 -1.56
N SER A 9 5.53 -0.04 -0.92
CA SER A 9 5.29 -1.47 -1.09
C SER A 9 3.87 -1.73 -1.55
N LEU A 10 3.71 -2.66 -2.48
CA LEU A 10 2.41 -3.12 -2.96
C LEU A 10 1.91 -4.23 -2.05
N ILE A 11 0.77 -4.01 -1.40
CA ILE A 11 0.19 -4.89 -0.39
C ILE A 11 -1.17 -5.38 -0.87
N GLN A 12 -1.43 -6.68 -0.72
CA GLN A 12 -2.66 -7.30 -1.21
C GLN A 12 -3.89 -6.90 -0.39
N SER A 13 -3.75 -6.79 0.93
CA SER A 13 -4.85 -6.53 1.85
C SER A 13 -4.37 -5.67 3.01
N ALA A 14 -5.24 -4.77 3.48
CA ALA A 14 -5.02 -3.92 4.65
C ALA A 14 -6.34 -3.80 5.43
N THR A 15 -6.26 -3.89 6.75
CA THR A 15 -7.39 -3.71 7.67
C THR A 15 -7.21 -2.42 8.48
N ASN A 16 -8.27 -1.98 9.16
CA ASN A 16 -8.25 -0.75 9.96
C ASN A 16 -7.86 0.51 9.15
N VAL A 17 -8.26 0.53 7.88
CA VAL A 17 -8.02 1.65 6.96
C VAL A 17 -9.33 2.22 6.42
N LYS A 18 -9.33 3.52 6.14
CA LYS A 18 -10.40 4.26 5.47
C LYS A 18 -9.94 4.69 4.09
N LEU A 19 -10.80 4.50 3.08
CA LEU A 19 -10.56 4.99 1.73
C LEU A 19 -11.13 6.41 1.56
N GLY A 20 -10.35 7.27 0.92
CA GLY A 20 -10.75 8.60 0.48
C GLY A 20 -11.60 8.57 -0.79
N ARG A 21 -11.67 9.71 -1.47
CA ARG A 21 -12.38 9.82 -2.75
C ARG A 21 -11.59 9.12 -3.86
N ARG A 22 -12.33 8.64 -4.87
CA ARG A 22 -11.74 8.10 -6.09
C ARG A 22 -11.33 9.25 -7.00
N GLU A 23 -10.08 9.22 -7.43
CA GLU A 23 -9.49 10.25 -8.26
C GLU A 23 -8.62 9.61 -9.32
N ASP A 24 -8.65 10.14 -10.54
CA ASP A 24 -7.72 9.74 -11.58
C ASP A 24 -6.40 10.48 -11.40
N ARG A 25 -5.32 9.71 -11.22
CA ARG A 25 -3.97 10.22 -10.95
C ARG A 25 -3.01 9.74 -12.02
N SER A 26 -2.31 10.69 -12.65
CA SER A 26 -1.20 10.41 -13.57
C SER A 26 0.03 9.98 -12.77
N LEU A 27 0.44 8.72 -12.89
CA LEU A 27 1.62 8.16 -12.26
C LEU A 27 2.68 7.81 -13.32
N MET A 28 3.88 7.44 -12.89
CA MET A 28 4.97 7.05 -13.81
C MET A 28 4.60 5.92 -14.77
N THR A 29 3.72 5.01 -14.35
CA THR A 29 3.25 3.88 -15.18
C THR A 29 1.93 4.15 -15.89
N GLY A 30 1.54 5.43 -16.04
CA GLY A 30 0.28 5.83 -16.68
C GLY A 30 -0.81 6.27 -15.71
N VAL A 31 -2.02 6.49 -16.25
CA VAL A 31 -3.18 6.96 -15.50
C VAL A 31 -3.84 5.82 -14.72
N HIS A 32 -4.12 6.07 -13.45
CA HIS A 32 -4.78 5.13 -12.55
C HIS A 32 -5.91 5.83 -11.79
N THR A 33 -7.04 5.15 -11.63
CA THR A 33 -8.06 5.56 -10.67
C THR A 33 -7.65 5.05 -9.29
N VAL A 34 -7.37 5.95 -8.36
CA VAL A 34 -6.88 5.64 -7.01
C VAL A 34 -7.75 6.28 -5.93
N ALA A 35 -7.65 5.79 -4.71
CA ALA A 35 -8.21 6.44 -3.53
C ALA A 35 -7.16 6.48 -2.43
N ASP A 36 -6.96 7.65 -1.80
CA ASP A 36 -6.01 7.75 -0.68
C ASP A 36 -6.46 6.87 0.50
N VAL A 37 -5.49 6.28 1.19
CA VAL A 37 -5.70 5.33 2.28
C VAL A 37 -5.26 5.98 3.58
N PHE A 38 -6.15 6.02 4.57
CA PHE A 38 -5.93 6.62 5.89
C PHE A 38 -6.03 5.57 6.98
N CYS A 39 -5.20 5.67 8.02
CA CYS A 39 -5.34 4.87 9.22
C CYS A 39 -6.60 5.29 9.99
N VAL A 40 -7.45 4.35 10.41
CA VAL A 40 -8.65 4.68 11.20
C VAL A 40 -8.28 5.19 12.60
N GLY A 41 -7.17 4.74 13.18
CA GLY A 41 -6.77 5.12 14.53
C GLY A 41 -6.18 6.53 14.64
N CYS A 42 -5.34 6.94 13.71
CA CYS A 42 -4.64 8.23 13.76
C CYS A 42 -4.98 9.20 12.62
N ASN A 43 -5.83 8.80 11.66
CA ASN A 43 -6.20 9.56 10.47
C ASN A 43 -5.03 9.97 9.56
N GLU A 44 -3.82 9.44 9.78
CA GLU A 44 -2.66 9.70 8.94
C GLU A 44 -2.80 9.01 7.58
N ARG A 45 -2.35 9.68 6.49
CA ARG A 45 -2.31 9.09 5.16
C ARG A 45 -1.18 8.06 5.07
N LEU A 46 -1.54 6.81 4.80
CA LEU A 46 -0.60 5.69 4.68
C LEU A 46 -0.16 5.44 3.23
N GLY A 47 -0.97 5.87 2.25
CA GLY A 47 -0.74 5.56 0.85
C GLY A 47 -1.99 5.74 0.01
N TRP A 48 -2.19 4.86 -0.97
CA TRP A 48 -3.41 4.81 -1.79
C TRP A 48 -3.78 3.38 -2.23
N TYR A 49 -5.02 3.19 -2.61
CA TYR A 49 -5.59 1.96 -3.15
C TYR A 49 -5.84 2.13 -4.64
N TYR A 50 -5.49 1.12 -5.45
CA TYR A 50 -5.75 1.12 -6.89
C TYR A 50 -7.14 0.54 -7.19
N HIS A 51 -8.03 1.38 -7.71
CA HIS A 51 -9.32 0.92 -8.22
C HIS A 51 -9.20 0.37 -9.64
N LYS A 52 -8.53 1.11 -10.52
CA LYS A 52 -8.36 0.75 -11.94
C LYS A 52 -7.04 1.24 -12.49
N ALA A 53 -6.49 0.50 -13.44
CA ALA A 53 -5.38 0.93 -14.27
C ALA A 53 -5.82 1.00 -15.74
N ALA A 54 -5.45 2.08 -16.43
CA ALA A 54 -5.79 2.23 -17.85
C ALA A 54 -5.00 1.25 -18.74
N ASP A 55 -3.74 1.00 -18.39
CA ASP A 55 -2.86 0.06 -19.10
C ASP A 55 -3.03 -1.38 -18.60
N HIS A 56 -3.21 -2.31 -19.53
CA HIS A 56 -3.30 -3.74 -19.26
C HIS A 56 -2.07 -4.27 -18.50
N GLY A 57 -0.87 -3.75 -18.81
CA GLY A 57 0.37 -4.12 -18.13
C GLY A 57 0.40 -3.73 -16.65
N GLN A 58 -0.50 -2.86 -16.20
CA GLN A 58 -0.58 -2.37 -14.83
C GLN A 58 -1.74 -2.95 -14.02
N LYS A 59 -2.59 -3.80 -14.63
CA LYS A 59 -3.75 -4.40 -13.95
C LYS A 59 -3.39 -5.23 -12.73
N TYR A 60 -2.16 -5.75 -12.64
CA TYR A 60 -1.68 -6.45 -11.45
C TYR A 60 -1.68 -5.58 -10.18
N LYS A 61 -1.81 -4.25 -10.30
CA LYS A 61 -1.93 -3.31 -9.19
C LYS A 61 -3.37 -3.13 -8.71
N GLU A 62 -4.34 -3.43 -9.55
CA GLU A 62 -5.76 -3.27 -9.21
C GLU A 62 -6.11 -4.09 -7.97
N SER A 63 -6.98 -3.51 -7.15
CA SER A 63 -7.39 -4.07 -5.87
C SER A 63 -6.27 -4.25 -4.84
N LYS A 64 -5.16 -3.54 -4.99
CA LYS A 64 -4.03 -3.55 -4.04
C LYS A 64 -3.76 -2.16 -3.50
N PHE A 65 -3.05 -2.14 -2.37
CA PHE A 65 -2.63 -0.95 -1.66
C PHE A 65 -1.17 -0.64 -2.01
N LEU A 66 -0.86 0.62 -2.29
CA LEU A 66 0.51 1.11 -2.28
C LEU A 66 0.73 1.93 -1.02
N LEU A 67 1.48 1.37 -0.07
CA LEU A 67 1.72 1.99 1.23
C LEU A 67 3.16 2.50 1.34
N GLU A 68 3.33 3.63 2.04
CA GLU A 68 4.61 4.28 2.29
C GLU A 68 5.34 3.54 3.43
N ARG A 69 6.54 3.01 3.17
CA ARG A 69 7.26 2.18 4.17
C ARG A 69 7.64 2.95 5.43
N GLU A 70 7.85 4.25 5.33
CA GLU A 70 8.13 5.13 6.47
C GLU A 70 6.95 5.23 7.46
N LYS A 71 5.73 4.89 7.01
CA LYS A 71 4.51 4.85 7.82
C LYS A 71 4.18 3.46 8.34
N LEU A 72 5.02 2.45 8.08
CA LEU A 72 4.78 1.06 8.43
C LEU A 72 5.88 0.52 9.32
N ILE A 73 5.49 -0.27 10.33
CA ILE A 73 6.41 -1.06 11.14
C ILE A 73 6.19 -2.52 10.74
N LYS A 74 7.27 -3.20 10.34
CA LYS A 74 7.23 -4.64 10.08
C LYS A 74 7.49 -5.37 11.40
N GLU A 75 6.42 -5.80 12.05
CA GLU A 75 6.49 -6.67 13.21
C GLU A 75 6.02 -8.07 12.85
N ASN A 76 6.89 -9.05 13.09
CA ASN A 76 6.69 -10.44 12.77
C ASN A 76 6.71 -11.20 14.11
N ALA A 77 5.56 -11.35 14.77
CA ALA A 77 5.44 -12.04 16.07
C ALA A 77 5.48 -13.57 15.94
N TRP A 78 6.34 -14.11 15.07
CA TRP A 78 6.53 -15.55 14.96
C TRP A 78 7.39 -16.03 16.12
N VAL A 79 6.80 -16.77 17.04
CA VAL A 79 7.55 -17.61 17.98
C VAL A 79 7.90 -18.88 17.21
N LEU A 80 9.17 -19.09 16.91
CA LEU A 80 9.63 -20.40 16.46
C LEU A 80 9.64 -21.29 17.70
N ASP A 81 8.70 -22.23 17.78
CA ASP A 81 8.81 -23.30 18.76
C ASP A 81 10.11 -24.05 18.48
N ASP A 82 11.04 -23.94 19.41
CA ASP A 82 12.34 -24.58 19.34
C ASP A 82 12.13 -26.09 19.44
N ALA A 83 12.02 -26.75 18.28
CA ALA A 83 11.85 -28.19 18.13
C ALA A 83 13.11 -29.00 18.52
N SER A 84 13.96 -28.50 19.41
CA SER A 84 15.15 -29.20 19.92
C SER A 84 15.08 -29.60 21.40
N ARG A 85 13.90 -29.49 22.04
CA ARG A 85 13.64 -30.09 23.36
C ARG A 85 12.74 -31.32 23.28
N ALA A 86 13.28 -32.40 22.73
CA ALA A 86 12.82 -33.77 22.96
C ALA A 86 14.04 -34.69 23.03
#